data_AF-A0A5C9E0U0-F1
#
_entry.id   AF-A0A5C9E0U0-F1
#
_cell.length_a   1.000
_cell.length_b   1.000
_cell.length_c   1.000
_cell.angle_alpha   90.00
_cell.angle_beta   90.00
_cell.angle_gamma   90.00
#
_symmetry.space_group_name_H-M   'P 1'
#
loop_
_entity.id
_entity.type
_entity.pdbx_description
1 polymer ?
#
loop_
_entity_poly.entity_id
_entity_poly.type
_entity_poly.pdbx_seq_one_letter_code
_entity_poly.pdbx_strand_id
1 'polypeptide(L)'
;MAVIKGIIREVGKSSAMRISARRWHASTQIVVQDPETKKTYSVRISSNTMDRCRFLPRVGIPVVIEGYVEEAEYGLSDYVVSRVTYIKREGAGIKGVHKFDD
;
A
#
# COMPACT_ATOMS: atom_id res chain seq x y z
N MET A 1 -1.28 2.96 14.40
CA MET A 1 -1.55 2.97 12.94
C MET A 1 -1.33 4.38 12.44
N ALA A 2 -0.76 4.53 11.24
CA ALA A 2 -0.42 5.82 10.64
C ALA A 2 -1.00 5.93 9.23
N VAL A 3 -1.35 7.15 8.83
CA VAL A 3 -1.83 7.50 7.50
C VAL A 3 -0.70 8.19 6.74
N ILE A 4 -0.36 7.66 5.59
CA ILE A 4 0.71 8.15 4.71
C ILE A 4 0.05 8.67 3.44
N LYS A 5 0.45 9.87 3.03
CA LYS A 5 0.07 10.44 1.74
C LYS A 5 1.32 10.61 0.90
N GLY A 6 1.25 10.22 -0.36
CA GLY A 6 2.40 10.39 -1.24
C GLY A 6 2.15 9.87 -2.64
N ILE A 7 3.17 9.92 -3.47
CA ILE A 7 3.12 9.51 -4.87
C ILE A 7 3.86 8.19 -5.01
N ILE A 8 3.27 7.23 -5.73
CA ILE A 8 3.97 5.98 -6.06
C ILE A 8 5.14 6.32 -6.98
N ARG A 9 6.36 6.12 -6.49
CA ARG A 9 7.60 6.31 -7.25
C ARG A 9 8.01 5.06 -8.00
N GLU A 10 7.81 3.90 -7.37
CA GLU A 10 8.22 2.61 -7.93
C GLU A 10 7.17 1.55 -7.62
N VAL A 11 6.98 0.64 -8.58
CA VAL A 11 6.22 -0.60 -8.38
C VAL A 11 7.20 -1.74 -8.58
N GLY A 12 7.53 -2.41 -7.48
CA GLY A 12 8.43 -3.55 -7.46
C GLY A 12 7.81 -4.82 -8.04
N LYS A 13 8.56 -5.92 -7.94
CA LYS A 13 8.13 -7.21 -8.47
C LYS A 13 6.86 -7.68 -7.76
N SER A 14 5.85 -8.01 -8.56
CA SER A 14 4.64 -8.65 -8.06
C SER A 14 4.87 -10.16 -7.98
N SER A 15 4.51 -10.77 -6.86
CA SER A 15 4.47 -12.22 -6.70
C SER A 15 3.02 -12.69 -6.74
N ALA A 16 2.79 -13.86 -7.34
CA ALA A 16 1.50 -14.54 -7.28
C ALA A 16 1.76 -15.99 -6.91
N MET A 17 1.18 -16.44 -5.79
CA MET A 17 1.26 -17.79 -5.30
C MET A 17 -0.11 -18.46 -5.41
N ARG A 18 -0.16 -19.65 -5.98
CA ARG A 18 -1.36 -20.46 -6.00
C ARG A 18 -1.55 -21.10 -4.62
N ILE A 19 -2.65 -20.78 -3.94
CA ILE A 19 -3.00 -21.39 -2.64
C ILE A 19 -3.81 -22.67 -2.86
N SER A 20 -4.70 -22.68 -3.86
CA SER A 20 -5.53 -23.85 -4.17
C SER A 20 -5.91 -23.90 -5.65
N ALA A 21 -6.69 -24.92 -6.04
CA ALA A 21 -7.19 -25.06 -7.41
C ALA A 21 -7.86 -23.78 -7.94
N ARG A 22 -8.54 -23.02 -7.07
CA ARG A 22 -9.33 -21.82 -7.41
C ARG A 22 -8.89 -20.53 -6.70
N ARG A 23 -7.85 -20.57 -5.85
CA ARG A 23 -7.40 -19.39 -5.08
C ARG A 23 -5.94 -19.08 -5.38
N TRP A 24 -5.71 -17.84 -5.77
CA TRP A 24 -4.38 -17.24 -5.96
C TRP A 24 -4.24 -16.09 -4.99
N HIS A 25 -3.05 -15.96 -4.40
CA HIS A 25 -2.68 -14.83 -3.57
C HIS A 25 -1.58 -14.07 -4.27
N ALA A 26 -1.86 -12.81 -4.59
CA ALA A 26 -0.88 -11.90 -5.15
C ALA A 26 -0.36 -10.96 -4.06
N SER A 27 0.90 -10.59 -4.15
CA SER A 27 1.45 -9.48 -3.38
C SER A 27 2.35 -8.64 -4.26
N THR A 28 2.41 -7.35 -4.00
CA THR A 28 3.23 -6.41 -4.73
C THR A 28 3.84 -5.42 -3.76
N GLN A 29 5.07 -5.00 -4.05
CA GLN A 29 5.76 -4.01 -3.25
C GLN A 29 5.76 -2.70 -4.02
N ILE A 30 5.42 -1.60 -3.37
CA ILE A 30 5.48 -0.26 -3.95
C ILE A 30 6.36 0.63 -3.09
N VAL A 31 6.98 1.63 -3.70
CA VAL A 31 7.66 2.71 -2.99
C VAL A 31 6.82 3.97 -3.15
N VAL A 32 6.41 4.54 -2.03
CA VAL A 32 5.66 5.80 -1.98
C VAL A 32 6.57 6.88 -1.45
N GLN A 33 6.59 8.03 -2.12
CA GLN A 33 7.33 9.19 -1.68
C GLN A 33 6.37 10.28 -1.23
N ASP A 34 6.58 10.80 -0.03
CA ASP A 34 5.90 12.00 0.44
C ASP A 34 6.46 13.23 -0.32
N PRO A 35 5.61 14.00 -1.01
CA PRO A 35 6.06 15.16 -1.79
C PRO A 35 6.64 16.28 -0.92
N GLU A 36 6.19 16.43 0.33
CA GLU A 36 6.60 17.48 1.26
C GLU A 36 7.90 17.11 1.97
N THR A 37 7.92 15.94 2.62
CA THR A 37 9.07 15.52 3.44
C THR A 37 10.17 14.82 2.62
N LYS A 38 9.90 14.47 1.36
CA LYS A 38 10.75 13.67 0.47
C LYS A 38 11.06 12.25 0.96
N LYS A 39 10.54 11.86 2.12
CA LYS A 39 10.70 10.53 2.73
C LYS A 39 10.03 9.47 1.87
N THR A 40 10.63 8.29 1.90
CA THR A 40 10.22 7.14 1.11
C THR A 40 9.72 6.01 2.01
N TYR A 41 8.62 5.40 1.58
CA TYR A 41 7.89 4.38 2.31
C TYR A 41 7.80 3.14 1.43
N SER A 42 8.42 2.05 1.87
CA SER A 42 8.29 0.75 1.22
C SER A 42 7.03 0.06 1.72
N VAL A 43 6.08 -0.20 0.84
CA VAL A 43 4.77 -0.73 1.19
C VAL A 43 4.55 -2.07 0.52
N ARG A 44 4.28 -3.11 1.31
CA ARG A 44 3.85 -4.41 0.78
C ARG A 44 2.32 -4.48 0.76
N ILE A 45 1.75 -4.59 -0.43
CA ILE A 45 0.32 -4.73 -0.65
C ILE A 45 0.03 -6.19 -0.99
N SER A 46 -1.07 -6.74 -0.45
CA SER A 46 -1.52 -8.10 -0.71
C SER A 46 -2.84 -8.11 -1.49
N SER A 47 -3.21 -9.26 -2.07
CA SER A 47 -4.41 -9.42 -2.89
C SER A 47 -5.67 -9.01 -2.12
N ASN A 48 -5.78 -9.38 -0.85
CA ASN A 48 -6.93 -8.99 -0.02
C ASN A 48 -7.09 -7.46 0.06
N THR A 49 -5.98 -6.74 0.19
CA THR A 49 -5.97 -5.27 0.22
C THR A 49 -6.29 -4.69 -1.17
N MET A 50 -5.72 -5.27 -2.25
CA MET A 50 -5.96 -4.84 -3.63
C MET A 50 -7.40 -5.06 -4.06
N ASP A 51 -7.99 -6.22 -3.75
CA ASP A 51 -9.36 -6.59 -4.07
C ASP A 51 -10.35 -5.70 -3.32
N ARG A 52 -10.12 -5.48 -2.01
CA ARG A 52 -10.94 -4.59 -1.18
C ARG A 52 -10.97 -3.16 -1.72
N CYS A 53 -9.85 -2.68 -2.25
CA CYS A 53 -9.70 -1.30 -2.71
C CYS A 53 -9.81 -1.15 -4.23
N ARG A 54 -10.02 -2.26 -4.98
CA ARG A 54 -9.88 -2.36 -6.45
C ARG A 54 -8.67 -1.58 -6.97
N PHE A 55 -7.56 -1.69 -6.23
CA PHE A 55 -6.40 -0.84 -6.40
C PHE A 55 -5.35 -1.53 -7.28
N LEU A 56 -5.03 -0.90 -8.41
CA LEU A 56 -3.93 -1.31 -9.30
C LEU A 56 -2.81 -0.27 -9.18
N PRO A 57 -1.67 -0.59 -8.53
CA PRO A 57 -0.57 0.33 -8.37
C PRO A 57 0.06 0.69 -9.72
N ARG A 58 0.31 1.98 -9.94
CA ARG A 58 1.09 2.51 -11.07
C ARG A 58 1.93 3.68 -10.58
N VAL A 59 3.09 3.86 -11.20
CA VAL A 59 3.99 4.99 -10.93
C VAL A 59 3.29 6.31 -11.25
N GLY A 60 3.56 7.34 -10.46
CA GLY A 60 3.00 8.69 -10.61
C GLY A 60 1.60 8.87 -10.02
N ILE A 61 0.99 7.82 -9.47
CA ILE A 61 -0.33 7.93 -8.84
C ILE A 61 -0.19 8.43 -7.40
N PRO A 62 -0.86 9.53 -7.02
CA PRO A 62 -0.95 9.94 -5.63
C PRO A 62 -1.88 9.00 -4.87
N VAL A 63 -1.45 8.56 -3.69
CA VAL A 63 -2.11 7.55 -2.86
C VAL A 63 -2.15 7.96 -1.40
N VAL A 64 -3.16 7.44 -0.72
CA VAL A 64 -3.30 7.49 0.73
C VAL A 64 -3.29 6.06 1.25
N ILE A 65 -2.38 5.76 2.17
CA ILE A 65 -2.13 4.43 2.72
C ILE A 65 -2.30 4.48 4.22
N GLU A 66 -3.01 3.50 4.77
CA GLU A 66 -3.14 3.29 6.20
C GLU A 66 -2.49 1.96 6.58
N GLY A 67 -1.54 2.02 7.52
CA GLY A 67 -0.78 0.87 7.95
C GLY A 67 0.03 1.13 9.20
N TYR A 68 0.89 0.18 9.55
CA TYR A 68 1.86 0.34 10.62
C TYR A 68 3.19 0.77 10.01
N VAL A 69 3.77 1.85 10.53
CA VAL A 69 5.00 2.43 10.00
C VAL A 69 6.14 2.09 10.94
N GLU A 70 7.18 1.47 10.40
CA GLU A 70 8.40 1.08 11.09
C GLU A 70 9.58 1.71 10.36
N GLU A 71 10.65 2.06 11.09
CA GLU A 71 11.89 2.48 10.46
C GLU A 71 12.51 1.30 9.71
N ALA A 72 13.00 1.55 8.51
CA ALA A 72 13.62 0.50 7.72
C ALA A 72 15.00 0.17 8.31
N GLU A 73 15.13 -0.96 9.02
CA GLU A 73 16.43 -1.42 9.51
C GLU A 73 17.41 -1.73 8.36
N TYR A 74 16.89 -2.16 7.20
CA TYR A 74 17.68 -2.48 6.00
C TYR A 74 16.88 -2.18 4.72
N GLY A 75 17.34 -1.23 3.89
CA GLY A 75 16.75 -0.95 2.57
C GLY A 75 17.04 0.45 2.00
N LEU A 76 16.69 0.67 0.72
CA LEU A 76 16.78 1.97 0.02
C LEU A 76 15.62 2.93 0.38
N SER A 77 14.82 2.61 1.41
CA SER A 77 13.65 3.40 1.83
C SER A 77 13.81 3.82 3.28
N ASP A 78 13.30 4.99 3.64
CA ASP A 78 13.40 5.52 5.01
C ASP A 78 12.49 4.75 5.98
N TYR A 79 11.34 4.28 5.49
CA TYR A 79 10.35 3.58 6.29
C TYR A 79 9.81 2.33 5.59
N VAL A 80 9.36 1.36 6.38
CA VAL A 80 8.58 0.21 5.93
C VAL A 80 7.17 0.33 6.47
N VAL A 81 6.20 0.06 5.59
CA VAL A 81 4.78 0.04 5.94
C VAL A 81 4.30 -1.39 5.93
N SER A 82 4.08 -1.92 7.13
CA SER A 82 3.54 -3.25 7.36
C SER A 82 2.05 -3.19 7.71
N ARG A 83 1.37 -4.33 7.63
CA ARG A 83 -0.07 -4.48 7.97
C ARG A 83 -0.98 -3.44 7.29
N VAL A 84 -0.77 -3.23 5.99
CA VAL A 84 -1.55 -2.28 5.18
C VAL A 84 -3.02 -2.67 5.23
N THR A 85 -3.81 -1.82 5.87
CA THR A 85 -5.24 -2.04 6.07
C THR A 85 -6.05 -1.47 4.91
N TYR A 86 -5.55 -0.36 4.35
CA TYR A 86 -6.25 0.38 3.31
C TYR A 86 -5.26 1.13 2.40
N ILE A 87 -5.57 1.16 1.11
CA ILE A 87 -4.88 1.99 0.11
C ILE A 87 -5.89 2.55 -0.89
N LYS A 88 -5.83 3.85 -1.16
CA LYS A 88 -6.65 4.49 -2.19
C LYS A 88 -5.86 5.52 -2.96
N ARG A 89 -6.39 5.94 -4.10
CA ARG A 89 -5.89 7.13 -4.81
C ARG A 89 -6.28 8.38 -4.04
N GLU A 90 -5.41 9.37 -4.02
CA GLU A 90 -5.77 10.71 -3.54
C GLU A 90 -6.85 11.30 -4.44
N GLY A 91 -7.89 11.91 -3.86
CA GLY A 91 -9.05 12.40 -4.60
C GLY A 91 -10.07 11.31 -5.01
N ALA A 92 -9.76 10.02 -4.89
CA ALA A 92 -10.80 8.99 -4.89
C ALA A 92 -11.55 9.12 -3.56
N GLY A 93 -12.70 9.79 -3.61
CA GLY A 93 -13.54 10.06 -2.45
C GLY A 93 -13.67 8.84 -1.54
N ILE A 94 -13.63 9.10 -0.24
CA ILE A 94 -13.91 8.15 0.83
C ILE A 94 -15.30 7.54 0.57
N LYS A 95 -15.38 6.45 -0.19
CA LYS A 95 -16.56 5.57 -0.18
C LYS A 95 -16.37 4.59 0.97
N GLY A 96 -16.80 5.03 2.16
CA GLY A 96 -16.95 4.20 3.35
C GLY A 96 -15.69 4.06 4.18
N VAL A 97 -15.54 4.95 5.17
CA VAL A 97 -14.94 4.52 6.43
C VAL A 97 -15.94 3.53 7.02
N HIS A 98 -15.73 2.24 6.79
CA HIS A 98 -16.33 1.24 7.67
C HIS A 98 -15.62 1.40 9.01
N LYS A 99 -16.17 2.26 9.87
CA LYS A 99 -16.05 2.10 11.32
C LYS A 99 -16.53 0.67 11.59
N PHE A 100 -15.62 -0.18 12.01
CA PHE A 100 -16.01 -1.29 12.88
C PHE A 100 -16.43 -0.62 14.18
N ASP A 101 -17.73 -0.36 14.33
CA ASP A 101 -18.38 -0.10 15.61
C ASP A 101 -19.33 -1.30 15.85
N ASP A 102 -19.16 -1.89 17.04
CA ASP A 102 -19.80 -3.04 17.71
C ASP A 102 -19.70 -4.46 17.09
#